data_AF-A0A661J6Q3-F1
#
_entry.id   AF-A0A661J6Q3-F1
#
_cell.length_a   1.000
_cell.length_b   1.000
_cell.length_c   1.000
_cell.angle_alpha   90.00
_cell.angle_beta   90.00
_cell.angle_gamma   90.00
#
_symmetry.space_group_name_H-M   'P 1'
#
loop_
_entity.id
_entity.type
_entity.pdbx_description
1 polymer ?
#
loop_
_entity_poly.entity_id
_entity_poly.type
_entity_poly.pdbx_seq_one_letter_code
_entity_poly.pdbx_strand_id
1 'polypeptide(L)'
;MKLKKVLIFLITFVVLVGIYLIMENPFGSKKEEVKKEVLLFANFKPENQVKIEISYDKKNVLLKKKNDKWLLIKNEKDYPADEKAVKEVLDKVKNFNKKDIISKNPKKQKLFEVTKGKGVEVKIFDKNNKMTAHFFVGKAAPDFFSTYVRKEGSSEVVVAK
;
A
#
# COMPACT_ATOMS: atom_id res chain seq x y z
N MET A 1 12.25 -31.10 -47.22
CA MET A 1 11.19 -31.21 -46.18
C MET A 1 9.90 -30.63 -46.73
N LYS A 2 8.78 -31.35 -46.58
CA LYS A 2 7.53 -31.11 -47.31
C LYS A 2 6.95 -29.73 -46.94
N LEU A 3 7.02 -28.75 -47.85
CA LEU A 3 6.51 -27.37 -47.66
C LEU A 3 5.10 -27.31 -47.06
N LYS A 4 4.25 -28.31 -47.35
CA LYS A 4 2.91 -28.46 -46.76
C LYS A 4 2.93 -28.57 -45.23
N LYS A 5 3.91 -29.25 -44.64
CA LYS A 5 4.06 -29.36 -43.18
C LYS A 5 4.48 -28.03 -42.56
N VAL A 6 5.41 -27.31 -43.21
CA VAL A 6 5.83 -25.97 -42.77
C VAL A 6 4.66 -25.00 -42.81
N LEU A 7 3.82 -25.06 -43.85
CA LEU A 7 2.62 -24.24 -43.97
C LEU A 7 1.60 -24.53 -42.86
N ILE A 8 1.38 -25.81 -42.52
CA ILE A 8 0.49 -26.20 -41.42
C ILE A 8 1.01 -25.67 -40.07
N PHE A 9 2.31 -25.81 -39.79
CA PHE A 9 2.89 -25.25 -38.57
C PHE A 9 2.79 -23.73 -38.50
N LEU A 10 2.98 -23.03 -39.63
CA LEU A 10 2.86 -21.58 -39.69
C LEU A 10 1.43 -21.12 -39.41
N ILE A 11 0.43 -21.79 -40.00
CA ILE A 11 -0.98 -21.49 -39.76
C ILE A 11 -1.32 -21.72 -38.29
N THR A 12 -0.91 -22.85 -37.70
CA THR A 12 -1.14 -23.13 -36.28
C THR A 12 -0.50 -22.07 -35.39
N PHE A 13 0.72 -21.63 -35.70
CA PHE A 13 1.40 -20.59 -34.93
C PHE A 13 0.64 -19.25 -35.00
N VAL A 14 0.19 -18.84 -36.19
CA VAL A 14 -0.60 -17.61 -36.37
C VAL A 14 -1.93 -17.69 -35.61
N VAL A 15 -2.59 -18.86 -35.58
CA VAL A 15 -3.84 -19.06 -34.82
C VAL A 15 -3.58 -18.95 -33.31
N LEU A 16 -2.51 -19.57 -32.81
CA LEU A 16 -2.16 -19.48 -31.38
C LEU A 16 -1.81 -18.04 -30.97
N VAL A 17 -1.05 -17.32 -31.80
CA VAL A 17 -0.76 -15.89 -31.58
C VAL A 17 -2.04 -15.06 -31.64
N GLY A 18 -2.94 -15.32 -32.59
CA GLY A 18 -4.24 -14.65 -32.68
C GLY A 18 -5.10 -14.86 -31.43
N ILE A 19 -5.20 -16.10 -30.94
CA ILE A 19 -5.93 -16.42 -29.69
C ILE A 19 -5.27 -15.74 -28.49
N TYR A 20 -3.94 -15.75 -28.41
CA TYR A 20 -3.18 -15.07 -27.36
C TYR A 20 -3.43 -13.56 -27.37
N LEU A 21 -3.40 -12.92 -28.54
CA LEU A 21 -3.69 -11.50 -28.72
C LEU A 21 -5.14 -11.15 -28.36
N ILE A 22 -6.11 -12.05 -28.59
CA ILE A 22 -7.50 -11.86 -28.17
C ILE A 22 -7.65 -12.02 -26.65
N MET A 23 -7.00 -13.03 -26.06
CA MET A 23 -7.07 -13.30 -24.60
C MET A 23 -6.38 -12.23 -23.77
N GLU A 24 -5.17 -11.81 -24.16
CA GLU A 24 -4.43 -10.79 -23.43
C GLU A 24 -4.84 -9.37 -23.81
N ASN A 25 -5.47 -9.20 -24.98
CA ASN A 25 -5.85 -7.92 -25.55
C ASN A 25 -4.76 -6.84 -25.34
N PRO A 26 -3.50 -7.08 -25.76
CA PRO A 26 -2.37 -6.22 -25.42
C PRO A 26 -2.46 -4.83 -26.07
N PHE A 27 -3.31 -4.69 -27.10
CA PHE A 27 -3.67 -3.43 -27.76
C PHE A 27 -5.04 -2.89 -27.34
N GLY A 28 -5.78 -3.63 -26.51
CA GLY A 28 -6.91 -3.06 -25.81
C GLY A 28 -6.36 -1.97 -24.92
N SER A 29 -6.65 -0.71 -25.26
CA SER A 29 -6.37 0.42 -24.39
C SER A 29 -6.87 0.01 -23.02
N LYS A 30 -5.94 -0.27 -22.10
CA LYS A 30 -6.23 -0.43 -20.69
C LYS A 30 -6.87 0.90 -20.37
N LYS A 31 -8.21 0.96 -20.39
CA LYS A 31 -8.94 2.10 -19.89
C LYS A 31 -8.54 2.05 -18.44
N GLU A 32 -7.48 2.80 -18.13
CA GLU A 32 -7.34 3.44 -16.84
C GLU A 32 -8.66 4.15 -16.69
N GLU A 33 -9.64 3.44 -16.12
CA GLU A 33 -10.77 4.10 -15.52
C GLU A 33 -10.09 5.12 -14.62
N VAL A 34 -10.19 6.39 -15.01
CA VAL A 34 -9.88 7.53 -14.16
C VAL A 34 -10.96 7.53 -13.07
N LYS A 35 -11.01 6.45 -12.29
CA LYS A 35 -11.60 6.39 -10.97
C LYS A 35 -10.79 7.42 -10.21
N LYS A 36 -11.41 8.59 -9.99
CA LYS A 36 -10.89 9.64 -9.13
C LYS A 36 -10.20 8.98 -7.95
N GLU A 37 -8.94 9.32 -7.71
CA GLU A 37 -8.18 8.75 -6.61
C GLU A 37 -8.84 9.10 -5.29
N VAL A 38 -9.69 8.19 -4.80
CA VAL A 38 -10.27 8.32 -3.48
C VAL A 38 -9.18 7.94 -2.50
N LEU A 39 -8.51 8.95 -1.97
CA LEU A 39 -7.50 8.78 -0.94
C LEU A 39 -8.11 8.16 0.31
N LEU A 40 -7.38 7.23 0.94
CA LEU A 40 -7.76 6.57 2.17
C LEU A 40 -7.84 7.57 3.35
N PHE A 41 -7.00 8.60 3.29
CA PHE A 41 -6.92 9.72 4.23
C PHE A 41 -7.00 11.08 3.50
N ALA A 42 -8.19 11.43 2.99
CA ALA A 42 -8.40 12.62 2.14
C ALA A 42 -7.89 13.97 2.72
N ASN A 43 -7.88 14.12 4.04
CA ASN A 43 -7.44 15.36 4.71
C ASN A 43 -6.01 15.28 5.27
N PHE A 44 -5.24 14.26 4.90
CA PHE A 44 -3.88 14.06 5.39
C PHE A 44 -2.90 14.98 4.66
N LYS A 45 -2.17 15.78 5.43
CA LYS A 45 -1.15 16.72 4.96
C LYS A 45 0.18 16.41 5.65
N PRO A 46 1.18 15.83 4.98
CA PRO A 46 2.47 15.46 5.57
C PRO A 46 3.12 16.57 6.42
N GLU A 47 3.05 17.81 5.94
CA GLU A 47 3.65 18.99 6.55
C GLU A 47 3.08 19.34 7.94
N ASN A 48 1.85 18.91 8.23
CA ASN A 48 1.16 19.21 9.49
C ASN A 48 1.38 18.15 10.57
N GLN A 49 2.04 17.04 10.25
CA GLN A 49 2.19 15.91 11.15
C GLN A 49 3.39 16.13 12.07
N VAL A 50 3.21 15.85 13.36
CA VAL A 50 4.24 16.08 14.39
C VAL A 50 4.51 14.86 15.25
N LYS A 51 3.68 13.83 15.17
CA LYS A 51 3.85 12.60 15.94
C LYS A 51 3.46 11.38 15.12
N ILE A 52 4.31 10.35 15.17
CA ILE A 52 4.05 9.04 14.59
C ILE A 52 4.28 7.99 15.67
N GLU A 53 3.30 7.14 15.89
CA GLU A 53 3.38 5.99 16.79
C GLU A 53 3.27 4.72 15.94
N ILE A 54 4.26 3.85 16.05
CA ILE A 54 4.32 2.56 15.37
C ILE A 54 4.37 1.47 16.43
N SER A 55 3.48 0.49 16.35
CA SER A 55 3.41 -0.61 17.31
C SER A 55 3.39 -1.95 16.58
N TYR A 56 4.31 -2.85 16.95
CA TYR A 56 4.39 -4.20 16.42
C TYR A 56 4.99 -5.14 17.47
N ASP A 57 4.35 -6.28 17.70
CA ASP A 57 4.85 -7.34 18.60
C ASP A 57 5.46 -6.83 19.92
N LYS A 58 4.65 -6.09 20.71
CA LYS A 58 5.02 -5.43 21.99
C LYS A 58 6.11 -4.36 21.90
N LYS A 59 6.69 -4.11 20.73
CA LYS A 59 7.59 -2.99 20.49
C LYS A 59 6.78 -1.77 20.09
N ASN A 60 7.15 -0.62 20.64
CA ASN A 60 6.59 0.67 20.30
C ASN A 60 7.73 1.59 19.86
N VAL A 61 7.53 2.28 18.74
CA VAL A 61 8.41 3.31 18.21
C VAL A 61 7.61 4.60 18.20
N LEU A 62 8.14 5.60 18.89
CA LEU A 62 7.55 6.93 18.98
C LEU A 62 8.46 7.94 18.30
N LEU A 63 7.95 8.59 17.26
CA LEU A 63 8.61 9.70 16.58
C LEU A 63 7.87 10.99 16.91
N LYS A 64 8.62 12.04 17.28
CA LYS A 64 8.10 13.39 17.50
C LYS A 64 8.91 14.42 16.74
N LYS A 65 8.23 15.38 16.12
CA LYS A 65 8.86 16.54 15.49
C LYS A 65 9.07 17.62 16.55
N LYS A 66 10.32 18.05 16.76
CA LYS A 66 10.70 19.18 17.64
C LYS A 66 11.68 20.07 16.89
N ASN A 67 11.47 21.39 16.92
CA ASN A 67 12.34 22.37 16.23
C ASN A 67 12.60 21.98 14.76
N ASP A 68 11.54 21.60 14.06
CA ASP A 68 11.55 21.11 12.68
C ASP A 68 12.37 19.85 12.37
N LYS A 69 12.84 19.12 13.39
CA LYS A 69 13.51 17.84 13.23
C LYS A 69 12.69 16.70 13.81
N TRP A 70 12.68 15.56 13.13
CA TRP A 70 12.10 14.32 13.63
C TRP A 70 13.05 13.62 14.58
N LEU A 71 12.53 13.25 15.75
CA LEU A 71 13.26 12.60 16.82
C LEU A 71 12.58 11.29 17.19
N LEU A 72 13.36 10.23 17.27
CA LEU A 72 12.99 8.98 17.90
C LEU A 72 13.08 9.11 19.41
N ILE A 73 11.96 8.90 20.10
CA ILE A 73 11.86 8.96 21.54
C ILE A 73 11.99 7.53 22.09
N LYS A 74 13.05 7.25 22.83
CA LYS A 74 13.30 5.94 23.43
C LYS A 74 13.94 6.09 24.81
N ASN A 75 13.36 5.45 25.83
CA ASN A 75 13.85 5.49 27.21
C ASN A 75 14.15 6.94 27.69
N GLU A 76 13.20 7.85 27.45
CA GLU A 76 13.30 9.28 27.80
C GLU A 76 14.43 10.07 27.12
N LYS A 77 15.09 9.47 26.11
CA LYS A 77 16.10 10.11 25.29
C LYS A 77 15.58 10.38 23.88
N ASP A 78 16.05 11.48 23.31
CA ASP A 78 15.75 11.93 21.97
C ASP A 78 16.92 11.58 21.04
N TYR A 79 16.63 10.82 19.97
CA TYR A 79 17.61 10.45 18.94
C TYR A 79 17.21 11.06 17.60
N PRO A 80 18.13 11.64 16.81
CA PRO A 80 17.83 12.06 15.46
C PRO A 80 17.26 10.91 14.63
N ALA A 81 16.10 11.14 14.01
CA ALA A 81 15.53 10.20 13.05
C ALA A 81 16.02 10.54 11.64
N ASP A 82 15.95 9.56 10.74
CA ASP A 82 16.19 9.80 9.32
C ASP A 82 15.01 10.60 8.73
N GLU A 83 15.26 11.89 8.49
CA GLU A 83 14.29 12.83 7.93
C GLU A 83 13.74 12.36 6.58
N LYS A 84 14.58 11.74 5.74
CA LYS A 84 14.18 11.25 4.43
C LYS A 84 13.23 10.07 4.58
N ALA A 85 13.56 9.12 5.45
CA ALA A 85 12.71 7.96 5.72
C ALA A 85 11.35 8.38 6.29
N VAL A 86 11.32 9.34 7.24
CA VAL A 86 10.06 9.84 7.79
C VAL A 86 9.21 10.54 6.73
N LYS A 87 9.84 11.37 5.89
CA LYS A 87 9.16 12.02 4.77
C LYS A 87 8.55 11.00 3.81
N GLU A 88 9.31 9.98 3.41
CA GLU A 88 8.82 8.90 2.53
C GLU A 88 7.61 8.18 3.13
N VAL A 89 7.62 7.89 4.44
CA VAL A 89 6.46 7.28 5.12
C VAL A 89 5.24 8.20 5.05
N LEU A 90 5.39 9.49 5.36
CA LEU A 90 4.27 10.44 5.32
C LEU A 90 3.72 10.63 3.90
N ASP A 91 4.61 10.69 2.90
CA ASP A 91 4.23 10.79 1.48
C ASP A 91 3.49 9.53 1.01
N LYS A 92 3.92 8.33 1.43
CA LYS A 92 3.18 7.08 1.16
C LYS A 92 1.78 7.10 1.77
N VAL A 93 1.64 7.52 3.04
CA VAL A 93 0.34 7.60 3.71
C VAL A 93 -0.60 8.59 3.03
N LYS A 94 -0.09 9.73 2.57
CA LYS A 94 -0.85 10.71 1.76
C LYS A 94 -1.43 10.07 0.49
N ASN A 95 -0.65 9.19 -0.14
CA ASN A 95 -0.97 8.59 -1.43
C ASN A 95 -1.70 7.24 -1.32
N PHE A 96 -1.99 6.75 -0.11
CA PHE A 96 -2.83 5.57 0.06
C PHE A 96 -4.18 5.81 -0.60
N ASN A 97 -4.52 4.96 -1.56
CA ASN A 97 -5.75 5.07 -2.33
C ASN A 97 -6.69 3.89 -1.99
N LYS A 98 -7.98 4.07 -2.29
CA LYS A 98 -8.99 3.01 -2.19
C LYS A 98 -9.17 2.22 -3.49
N LYS A 99 -8.32 2.41 -4.51
CA LYS A 99 -8.52 1.79 -5.83
C LYS A 99 -8.36 0.27 -5.75
N ASP A 100 -7.46 -0.21 -4.89
CA ASP A 100 -7.07 -1.62 -4.82
C ASP A 100 -7.66 -2.35 -3.60
N ILE A 101 -8.99 -2.27 -3.41
CA ILE A 101 -9.67 -3.04 -2.36
C ILE A 101 -9.62 -4.54 -2.71
N ILE A 102 -8.88 -5.31 -1.92
CA ILE A 102 -8.76 -6.77 -2.06
C ILE A 102 -9.87 -7.51 -1.32
N SER A 103 -10.41 -6.93 -0.25
CA SER A 103 -11.48 -7.56 0.52
C SER A 103 -12.27 -6.54 1.32
N LYS A 104 -13.60 -6.74 1.37
CA LYS A 104 -14.51 -6.06 2.31
C LYS A 104 -14.97 -6.97 3.45
N ASN A 105 -14.55 -8.24 3.44
CA ASN A 105 -14.94 -9.22 4.45
C ASN A 105 -14.03 -9.11 5.69
N PRO A 106 -14.56 -8.75 6.87
CA PRO A 106 -13.77 -8.63 8.10
C PRO A 106 -13.04 -9.93 8.49
N LYS A 107 -13.61 -11.10 8.19
CA LYS A 107 -12.99 -12.39 8.53
C LYS A 107 -11.65 -12.60 7.81
N LYS A 108 -11.48 -12.00 6.63
CA LYS A 108 -10.23 -12.10 5.86
C LYS A 108 -9.13 -11.18 6.38
N GLN A 109 -9.43 -10.23 7.27
CA GLN A 109 -8.41 -9.31 7.83
C GLN A 109 -7.31 -10.07 8.58
N LYS A 110 -7.66 -11.17 9.28
CA LYS A 110 -6.69 -12.03 9.96
C LYS A 110 -5.75 -12.76 8.97
N LEU A 111 -6.23 -13.05 7.75
CA LEU A 111 -5.43 -13.71 6.70
C LEU A 111 -4.41 -12.75 6.06
N PHE A 112 -4.75 -11.47 6.01
CA PHE A 112 -3.87 -10.40 5.53
C PHE A 112 -3.01 -9.79 6.64
N GLU A 113 -3.19 -10.22 7.88
CA GLU A 113 -2.47 -9.72 9.06
C GLU A 113 -2.68 -8.23 9.33
N VAL A 114 -3.82 -7.67 8.92
CA VAL A 114 -4.15 -6.24 9.10
C VAL A 114 -4.97 -5.99 10.37
N THR A 115 -4.76 -6.81 11.41
CA THR A 115 -5.46 -6.72 12.70
C THR A 115 -4.50 -6.32 13.82
N LYS A 116 -5.03 -5.72 14.90
CA LYS A 116 -4.26 -5.42 16.11
C LYS A 116 -3.52 -6.66 16.61
N GLY A 117 -2.24 -6.50 16.92
CA GLY A 117 -1.36 -7.56 17.42
C GLY A 117 -0.82 -8.52 16.36
N LYS A 118 -1.28 -8.46 15.10
CA LYS A 118 -0.68 -9.19 13.98
C LYS A 118 0.03 -8.29 12.99
N GLY A 119 -0.60 -7.18 12.64
CA GLY A 119 -0.03 -6.17 11.75
C GLY A 119 0.74 -5.11 12.52
N VAL A 120 1.51 -4.32 11.77
CA VAL A 120 2.11 -3.09 12.26
C VAL A 120 1.00 -2.05 12.38
N GLU A 121 0.68 -1.63 13.60
CA GLU A 121 -0.27 -0.54 13.86
C GLU A 121 0.45 0.80 13.77
N VAL A 122 -0.08 1.73 12.98
CA VAL A 122 0.48 3.06 12.78
C VAL A 122 -0.58 4.11 13.10
N LYS A 123 -0.21 5.08 13.95
CA LYS A 123 -1.03 6.26 14.28
C LYS A 123 -0.22 7.52 14.02
N ILE A 124 -0.84 8.48 13.35
CA ILE A 124 -0.22 9.76 13.01
C ILE A 124 -1.09 10.89 13.52
N PHE A 125 -0.45 11.92 14.09
CA PHE A 125 -1.11 13.03 14.73
C PHE A 125 -0.55 14.37 14.24
N ASP A 126 -1.45 15.35 14.15
CA ASP A 126 -1.10 16.73 13.85
C ASP A 126 -0.62 17.50 15.09
N LYS A 127 -0.23 18.77 14.87
CA LYS A 127 0.17 19.71 15.93
C LYS A 127 -0.86 19.93 17.03
N ASN A 128 -2.14 19.67 16.78
CA ASN A 128 -3.22 19.79 17.76
C ASN A 128 -3.47 18.45 18.50
N ASN A 129 -2.57 17.48 18.34
CA ASN A 129 -2.71 16.12 18.85
C ASN A 129 -3.96 15.39 18.30
N LYS A 130 -4.51 15.85 17.17
CA LYS A 130 -5.61 15.18 16.48
C LYS A 130 -5.05 14.05 15.63
N MET A 131 -5.64 12.86 15.75
CA MET A 131 -5.29 11.70 14.94
C MET A 131 -5.75 11.92 13.49
N THR A 132 -4.81 11.97 12.55
CA THR A 132 -5.05 12.22 11.13
C THR A 132 -5.03 10.94 10.30
N ALA A 133 -4.27 9.94 10.75
CA ALA A 133 -4.24 8.60 10.15
C ALA A 133 -4.11 7.53 11.24
N HIS A 134 -4.85 6.43 11.06
CA HIS A 134 -4.76 5.22 11.87
C HIS A 134 -5.03 4.00 11.00
N PHE A 135 -4.04 3.13 10.89
CA PHE A 135 -4.10 1.96 10.01
C PHE A 135 -3.21 0.82 10.50
N PHE A 136 -3.40 -0.33 9.88
CA PHE A 136 -2.61 -1.54 10.08
C PHE A 136 -1.97 -1.93 8.77
N VAL A 137 -0.66 -2.19 8.80
CA VAL A 137 0.11 -2.77 7.70
C VAL A 137 0.30 -4.25 7.98
N GLY A 138 -0.17 -5.08 7.07
CA GLY A 138 -0.09 -6.53 7.14
C GLY A 138 1.09 -7.08 6.36
N LYS A 139 0.98 -8.35 5.97
CA LYS A 139 2.01 -9.04 5.19
C LYS A 139 2.19 -8.47 3.79
N ALA A 140 3.29 -8.83 3.15
CA ALA A 140 3.53 -8.59 1.73
C ALA A 140 2.44 -9.26 0.87
N ALA A 141 2.02 -8.56 -0.17
CA ALA A 141 1.15 -9.10 -1.20
C ALA A 141 1.93 -10.08 -2.11
N PRO A 142 1.25 -10.97 -2.85
CA PRO A 142 1.89 -11.94 -3.74
C PRO A 142 2.77 -11.31 -4.84
N ASP A 143 2.58 -10.03 -5.12
CA ASP A 143 3.40 -9.28 -6.09
C ASP A 143 4.77 -8.87 -5.52
N PHE A 144 5.05 -9.14 -4.23
CA PHE A 144 6.26 -8.79 -3.48
C PHE A 144 6.59 -7.29 -3.37
N PHE A 145 5.97 -6.43 -4.16
CA PHE A 145 6.19 -4.98 -4.18
C PHE A 145 5.12 -4.20 -3.43
N SER A 146 4.05 -4.86 -2.97
CA SER A 146 2.96 -4.23 -2.26
C SER A 146 2.70 -4.91 -0.90
N THR A 147 1.99 -4.21 -0.02
CA THR A 147 1.57 -4.70 1.30
C THR A 147 0.08 -4.50 1.49
N TYR A 148 -0.54 -5.33 2.32
CA TYR A 148 -1.93 -5.12 2.71
C TYR A 148 -2.04 -4.02 3.75
N VAL A 149 -2.97 -3.09 3.56
CA VAL A 149 -3.25 -2.01 4.48
C VAL A 149 -4.74 -1.98 4.82
N ARG A 150 -5.05 -1.73 6.10
CA ARG A 150 -6.43 -1.49 6.55
C ARG A 150 -6.49 -0.25 7.41
N LYS A 151 -7.38 0.68 7.07
CA LYS A 151 -7.72 1.82 7.93
C LYS A 151 -8.49 1.35 9.16
N GLU A 152 -8.18 1.88 10.34
CA GLU A 152 -8.94 1.52 11.53
C GLU A 152 -10.42 1.93 11.42
N GLY A 153 -11.30 1.07 11.92
CA GLY A 153 -12.76 1.24 11.78
C GLY A 153 -13.32 0.90 10.40
N SER A 154 -12.47 0.60 9.41
CA SER A 154 -12.90 0.11 8.10
C SER A 154 -12.86 -1.42 8.03
N SER A 155 -13.84 -2.01 7.33
CA SER A 155 -13.82 -3.41 6.93
C SER A 155 -12.95 -3.66 5.68
N GLU A 156 -12.67 -2.61 4.91
CA GLU A 156 -11.97 -2.66 3.63
C GLU A 156 -10.46 -2.84 3.83
N VAL A 157 -9.91 -3.86 3.16
CA VAL A 157 -8.46 -4.09 3.05
C VAL A 157 -8.03 -3.67 1.66
N VAL A 158 -7.04 -2.80 1.59
CA VAL A 158 -6.45 -2.31 0.35
C VAL A 158 -5.02 -2.82 0.19
N VAL A 159 -4.47 -2.74 -1.02
CA VAL A 159 -3.04 -2.97 -1.29
C VAL A 159 -2.36 -1.63 -1.52
N ALA A 160 -1.18 -1.44 -0.92
CA ALA A 160 -0.39 -0.23 -1.05
C ALA A 160 1.09 -0.56 -1.32
N LYS A 161 1.77 0.33 -2.05
CA LYS A 161 3.20 0.23 -2.43
C LYS A 161 4.06 1.18 -1.61
#